data_AF-A0A914RHZ0-F1
#
_entry.id   AF-A0A914RHZ0-F1
#
_cell.length_a   1.000
_cell.length_b   1.000
_cell.length_c   1.000
_cell.angle_alpha   90.00
_cell.angle_beta   90.00
_cell.angle_gamma   90.00
#
_symmetry.space_group_name_H-M   'P 1'
#
loop_
_entity.id
_entity.type
_entity.pdbx_description
1 polymer ?
#
loop_
_entity_poly.entity_id
_entity_poly.type
_entity_poly.pdbx_seq_one_letter_code
_entity_poly.pdbx_strand_id
1 'polypeptide(L)'
;MSAVGRLWLELGRNLADSISVNRGQEAVTIRQAEMLNNRVQNLERAFIFEQGIYAERTQYRHLVFTSSEHNDYSGVLFAGIMDPAIRWRNAYASGDLSRANHWLETVKISFTKLQYAIESAILTLNLQGFYD
;
A
#
# COMPACT_ATOMS: atom_id res chain seq x y z
N MET A 1 16.14 -6.52 -5.81
CA MET A 1 15.22 -5.81 -4.89
C MET A 1 14.00 -5.38 -5.67
N SER A 2 12.80 -5.82 -5.29
CA SER A 2 11.54 -5.38 -5.90
C SER A 2 11.27 -3.90 -5.59
N ALA A 3 10.48 -3.21 -6.44
CA ALA A 3 10.11 -1.80 -6.24
C ALA A 3 9.44 -1.56 -4.87
N VAL A 4 8.66 -2.54 -4.39
CA VAL A 4 8.04 -2.52 -3.05
C VAL A 4 9.08 -2.59 -1.93
N GLY A 5 10.13 -3.39 -2.10
CA GLY A 5 11.23 -3.43 -1.14
C GLY A 5 11.95 -2.09 -1.03
N ARG A 6 12.13 -1.36 -2.15
CA ARG A 6 12.69 -0.01 -2.13
C ARG A 6 11.77 0.99 -1.42
N LEU A 7 10.45 0.92 -1.67
CA LEU A 7 9.46 1.75 -0.98
C LEU A 7 9.55 1.54 0.55
N TRP A 8 9.55 0.30 1.02
CA TRP A 8 9.67 0.02 2.46
C TRP A 8 10.99 0.51 3.08
N LEU A 9 12.10 0.42 2.33
CA LEU A 9 13.38 0.97 2.77
C LEU A 9 13.35 2.50 2.86
N GLU A 10 12.71 3.18 1.91
CA GLU A 10 12.55 4.64 1.94
C GLU A 10 11.63 5.09 3.08
N LEU A 11 10.52 4.39 3.32
CA LEU A 11 9.62 4.65 4.45
C LEU A 11 10.35 4.42 5.80
N GLY A 12 11.12 3.34 5.92
CA GLY A 12 11.93 3.05 7.11
C GLY A 12 13.04 4.08 7.34
N ARG A 13 13.68 4.57 6.27
CA ARG A 13 14.67 5.64 6.35
C ARG A 13 14.04 6.96 6.80
N ASN A 14 12.89 7.34 6.25
CA ASN A 14 12.17 8.55 6.68
C ASN A 14 11.78 8.48 8.16
N LEU A 15 11.37 7.30 8.65
CA LEU A 15 11.13 7.08 10.07
C LEU A 15 12.41 7.26 10.90
N ALA A 16 13.53 6.68 10.48
CA ALA A 16 14.81 6.81 11.18
C ALA A 16 15.35 8.25 11.19
N ASP A 17 15.21 8.98 10.09
CA ASP A 17 15.60 10.39 9.98
C ASP A 17 14.75 11.27 10.92
N SER A 18 13.47 10.92 11.16
CA SER A 18 12.65 11.62 12.16
C SER A 18 13.13 11.43 13.61
N ILE A 19 13.91 10.37 13.87
CA ILE A 19 14.50 10.07 15.18
C ILE A 19 15.82 10.84 15.35
N SER A 20 16.66 10.89 14.30
CA SER A 20 18.00 11.48 14.36
C SER A 20 18.02 13.01 14.44
N VAL A 21 16.94 13.69 14.01
CA VAL A 21 16.85 15.16 14.02
C VAL A 21 16.66 15.76 15.43
N ASN A 22 16.34 14.96 16.46
CA ASN A 22 16.32 15.43 17.85
C ASN A 22 17.68 15.23 18.56
N ARG A 23 18.61 16.12 18.20
CA ARG A 23 19.59 16.78 19.12
C ARG A 23 20.13 15.94 20.28
N GLY A 24 21.25 15.24 20.09
CA GLY A 24 22.26 14.98 21.14
C GLY A 24 21.77 14.42 22.49
N GLN A 25 20.56 13.90 22.59
CA GLN A 25 19.99 13.26 23.76
C GLN A 25 20.09 11.75 23.54
N GLU A 26 20.83 11.08 24.41
CA GLU A 26 21.05 9.63 24.37
C GLU A 26 19.78 8.79 24.60
N ALA A 27 18.62 9.43 24.86
CA ALA A 27 17.38 8.74 25.22
C ALA A 27 16.17 9.31 24.46
N VAL A 28 15.45 8.42 23.78
CA VAL A 28 14.11 8.68 23.24
C VAL A 28 13.13 8.78 24.40
N THR A 29 12.38 9.88 24.49
CA THR A 29 11.34 10.01 25.51
C THR A 29 10.19 9.04 25.23
N ILE A 30 9.48 8.57 26.27
CA ILE A 30 8.32 7.68 26.13
C ILE A 30 7.29 8.26 25.14
N ARG A 31 7.05 9.57 25.20
CA ARG A 31 6.15 10.29 24.28
C ARG A 31 6.61 10.20 22.82
N GLN A 32 7.91 10.33 22.54
CA GLN A 32 8.45 10.17 21.19
C GLN A 32 8.34 8.72 20.70
N ALA A 33 8.58 7.73 21.57
CA ALA A 33 8.42 6.31 21.23
C ALA A 33 6.96 5.96 20.90
N GLU A 34 6.00 6.47 21.67
CA GLU A 34 4.57 6.31 21.39
C GLU A 34 4.16 6.97 20.07
N MET A 35 4.65 8.18 19.79
CA MET A 35 4.41 8.85 18.51
C MET A 35 4.93 8.04 17.33
N LEU A 36 6.11 7.44 17.44
CA LEU A 36 6.67 6.57 16.40
C LEU A 36 5.85 5.30 16.22
N ASN A 37 5.48 4.63 17.30
CA ASN A 37 4.64 3.44 17.25
C ASN A 37 3.30 3.72 16.56
N ASN A 38 2.66 4.85 16.90
CA ASN A 38 1.41 5.26 16.25
C ASN A 38 1.61 5.52 14.75
N ARG A 39 2.73 6.13 14.35
CA ARG A 39 3.05 6.33 12.92
C ARG A 39 3.24 5.01 12.18
N VAL A 40 3.98 4.06 12.76
CA VAL A 40 4.20 2.74 12.16
C VAL A 40 2.88 1.97 12.02
N GLN A 41 2.03 2.00 13.05
CA GLN A 41 0.72 1.34 12.99
C GLN A 41 -0.21 1.98 11.94
N ASN A 42 -0.22 3.31 11.85
CA ASN A 42 -1.05 4.01 10.88
C ASN A 42 -0.52 3.87 9.45
N LEU A 43 0.80 3.74 9.27
CA LEU A 43 1.41 3.44 7.99
C LEU A 43 0.87 2.14 7.39
N GLU A 44 0.82 1.07 8.18
CA GLU A 44 0.26 -0.22 7.73
C GLU A 44 -1.23 -0.08 7.40
N ARG A 45 -2.00 0.61 8.25
CA ARG A 45 -3.44 0.84 8.03
C ARG A 45 -3.72 1.63 6.75
N ALA A 46 -2.83 2.51 6.31
CA ALA A 46 -3.00 3.29 5.08
C ALA A 46 -3.15 2.41 3.82
N PHE A 47 -2.66 1.16 3.86
CA PHE A 47 -2.77 0.20 2.75
C PHE A 47 -3.99 -0.73 2.86
N ILE A 48 -4.87 -0.53 3.85
CA ILE A 48 -6.06 -1.35 4.08
C ILE A 48 -7.32 -0.59 3.64
N PHE A 49 -8.10 -1.16 2.72
CA PHE A 49 -9.36 -0.60 2.25
C PHE A 49 -10.56 -1.43 2.72
N GLU A 50 -11.54 -0.78 3.34
CA GLU A 50 -12.73 -1.45 3.88
C GLU A 50 -13.60 -2.09 2.80
N GLN A 51 -13.66 -1.49 1.61
CA GLN A 51 -14.41 -2.01 0.47
C GLN A 51 -13.66 -3.17 -0.24
N GLY A 52 -12.46 -3.51 0.23
CA GLY A 52 -11.58 -4.50 -0.37
C GLY A 52 -10.84 -4.02 -1.62
N ILE A 53 -10.07 -4.94 -2.21
CA ILE A 53 -9.22 -4.67 -3.38
C ILE A 53 -10.08 -4.30 -4.61
N TYR A 54 -11.13 -5.08 -4.91
CA TYR A 54 -12.13 -4.80 -5.95
C TYR A 54 -13.47 -5.50 -5.62
N ALA A 55 -14.54 -5.19 -6.35
CA ALA A 55 -15.92 -5.55 -5.99
C ALA A 55 -16.14 -7.06 -5.76
N GLU A 56 -15.47 -7.89 -6.56
CA GLU A 56 -15.56 -9.34 -6.47
C GLU A 56 -14.70 -9.94 -5.33
N ARG A 57 -13.82 -9.13 -4.72
CA ARG A 57 -12.88 -9.55 -3.66
C ARG A 57 -12.87 -8.58 -2.47
N THR A 58 -14.05 -8.34 -1.91
CA THR A 58 -14.23 -7.44 -0.73
C THR A 58 -13.56 -7.95 0.55
N GLN A 59 -13.37 -9.27 0.67
CA GLN A 59 -12.73 -9.91 1.83
C GLN A 59 -11.22 -9.63 1.92
N TYR A 60 -10.57 -9.33 0.78
CA TYR A 60 -9.16 -8.98 0.73
C TYR A 60 -9.02 -7.48 0.74
N ARG A 61 -8.38 -6.93 1.77
CA ARG A 61 -8.39 -5.49 2.04
C ARG A 61 -7.04 -4.82 1.88
N HIS A 62 -5.96 -5.58 2.02
CA HIS A 62 -4.62 -5.03 1.96
C HIS A 62 -4.18 -4.93 0.48
N LEU A 63 -3.84 -3.72 0.02
CA LEU A 63 -3.54 -3.44 -1.39
C LEU A 63 -2.21 -4.03 -1.87
N VAL A 64 -1.18 -4.02 -1.02
CA VAL A 64 0.16 -4.53 -1.36
C VAL A 64 0.24 -6.05 -1.18
N PHE A 65 -0.16 -6.54 -0.01
CA PHE A 65 -0.11 -7.95 0.36
C PHE A 65 -1.51 -8.58 0.33
N THR A 66 -1.79 -9.35 -0.71
CA THR A 66 -3.02 -10.13 -0.80
C THR A 66 -2.74 -11.38 -1.60
N SER A 67 -3.48 -12.46 -1.33
CA SER A 67 -3.38 -13.66 -2.14
C SER A 67 -3.87 -13.38 -3.57
N SER A 68 -3.26 -14.02 -4.57
CA SER A 68 -3.69 -13.92 -5.96
C SER A 68 -4.51 -15.13 -6.33
N GLU A 69 -5.63 -14.91 -7.01
CA GLU A 69 -6.49 -16.00 -7.49
C GLU A 69 -5.78 -16.95 -8.47
N HIS A 70 -4.72 -16.47 -9.13
CA HIS A 70 -3.98 -17.23 -10.13
C HIS A 70 -2.73 -17.90 -9.54
N ASN A 71 -2.26 -17.47 -8.37
CA ASN A 71 -1.08 -18.03 -7.71
C ASN A 71 -1.02 -17.67 -6.21
N ASP A 72 -1.63 -18.51 -5.37
CA ASP A 72 -1.62 -18.34 -3.91
C ASP A 72 -0.24 -18.60 -3.28
N TYR A 73 0.65 -19.34 -3.97
CA TYR A 73 1.92 -19.80 -3.40
C TYR A 73 3.09 -18.84 -3.63
N SER A 74 3.01 -17.96 -4.63
CA SER A 74 4.12 -17.07 -5.01
C SER A 74 4.08 -15.67 -4.37
N GLY A 75 3.11 -15.39 -3.48
CA GLY A 75 3.03 -14.09 -2.82
C GLY A 75 2.99 -12.93 -3.83
N VAL A 76 2.08 -13.03 -4.82
CA VAL A 76 1.94 -12.00 -5.85
C VAL A 76 1.57 -10.66 -5.18
N LEU A 77 2.49 -9.71 -5.23
CA LEU A 77 2.25 -8.36 -4.75
C LEU A 77 1.23 -7.67 -5.64
N PHE A 78 0.41 -6.80 -5.04
CA PHE A 78 -0.61 -6.04 -5.76
C PHE A 78 -1.62 -6.92 -6.52
N ALA A 79 -2.10 -8.00 -5.91
CA ALA A 79 -3.08 -8.87 -6.58
C ALA A 79 -4.36 -8.11 -6.98
N GLY A 80 -4.69 -7.02 -6.28
CA GLY A 80 -5.75 -6.08 -6.70
C GLY A 80 -5.57 -5.47 -8.09
N ILE A 81 -4.34 -5.39 -8.59
CA ILE A 81 -4.00 -4.90 -9.93
C ILE A 81 -3.70 -6.08 -10.87
N MET A 82 -2.90 -7.05 -10.39
CA MET A 82 -2.41 -8.14 -11.22
C MET A 82 -3.52 -9.10 -11.64
N ASP A 83 -4.44 -9.47 -10.75
CA ASP A 83 -5.53 -10.40 -11.09
C ASP A 83 -6.48 -9.78 -12.14
N PRO A 84 -6.96 -8.53 -11.98
CA PRO A 84 -7.73 -7.85 -13.03
C PRO A 84 -6.97 -7.66 -14.35
N ALA A 85 -5.66 -7.39 -14.32
CA ALA A 85 -4.86 -7.25 -15.54
C ALA A 85 -4.74 -8.56 -16.34
N ILE A 86 -4.59 -9.70 -15.65
CA ILE A 86 -4.61 -11.02 -16.28
C ILE A 86 -6.00 -11.32 -16.87
N ARG A 87 -7.07 -11.04 -16.11
CA ARG A 87 -8.45 -11.23 -16.58
C ARG A 87 -8.78 -10.35 -17.79
N TRP A 88 -8.31 -9.10 -17.79
CA TRP A 88 -8.39 -8.20 -18.94
C TRP A 88 -7.74 -8.81 -20.18
N ARG A 89 -6.48 -9.27 -20.05
CA ARG A 89 -5.73 -9.87 -21.15
C ARG A 89 -6.45 -11.09 -21.73
N ASN A 90 -6.99 -11.95 -20.86
CA ASN A 90 -7.72 -13.15 -21.28
C ASN A 90 -9.05 -12.80 -21.98
N ALA A 91 -9.79 -11.81 -21.48
CA ALA A 91 -11.03 -11.34 -22.09
C ALA A 91 -10.78 -10.71 -23.47
N TYR A 92 -9.72 -9.90 -23.59
CA TYR A 92 -9.29 -9.29 -24.85
C TYR A 92 -8.89 -10.36 -25.87
N ALA A 93 -8.11 -11.37 -25.46
CA ALA A 93 -7.73 -12.49 -26.33
C ALA A 93 -8.94 -13.33 -26.78
N SER A 94 -9.99 -13.39 -25.96
CA SER A 94 -11.23 -14.13 -26.27
C SER A 94 -12.23 -13.32 -27.12
N GLY A 95 -11.94 -12.05 -27.42
CA GLY A 95 -12.82 -11.17 -28.19
C GLY A 95 -14.00 -10.58 -27.41
N ASP A 96 -14.08 -10.78 -26.09
CA ASP A 96 -15.13 -10.21 -25.24
C ASP A 96 -14.72 -8.81 -24.76
N LEU A 97 -15.05 -7.81 -25.58
CA LEU A 97 -14.71 -6.41 -25.32
C LEU A 97 -15.43 -5.84 -24.10
N SER A 98 -16.62 -6.34 -23.77
CA SER A 98 -17.39 -5.84 -22.62
C SER A 98 -16.71 -6.22 -21.30
N ARG A 99 -16.34 -7.50 -21.16
CA ARG A 99 -15.57 -7.97 -20.00
C ARG A 99 -14.19 -7.34 -19.95
N ALA A 100 -13.53 -7.17 -21.09
CA ALA A 100 -12.25 -6.47 -21.14
C ALA A 100 -12.40 -5.04 -20.57
N ASN A 101 -13.40 -4.27 -21.00
CA ASN A 101 -13.60 -2.92 -20.47
C ASN A 101 -13.86 -2.90 -18.95
N HIS A 102 -14.65 -3.83 -18.42
CA HIS A 102 -14.86 -3.95 -16.97
C HIS A 102 -13.55 -4.16 -16.19
N TRP A 103 -12.72 -5.12 -16.64
CA TRP A 103 -11.44 -5.40 -15.98
C TRP A 103 -10.45 -4.24 -16.15
N LEU A 104 -10.49 -3.54 -17.28
CA LEU A 104 -9.66 -2.35 -17.50
C LEU A 104 -10.03 -1.22 -16.52
N GLU A 105 -11.32 -0.95 -16.32
CA GLU A 105 -11.77 0.02 -15.32
C GLU A 105 -11.39 -0.39 -13.90
N THR A 106 -11.49 -1.69 -13.59
CA THR A 106 -11.06 -2.23 -12.29
C THR A 106 -9.56 -2.03 -12.06
N VAL A 107 -8.73 -2.23 -13.08
CA VAL A 107 -7.28 -1.94 -13.01
C VAL A 107 -7.03 -0.46 -12.74
N LYS A 108 -7.71 0.45 -13.45
CA LYS A 108 -7.57 1.90 -13.25
C LYS A 108 -7.92 2.31 -11.83
N ILE A 109 -9.07 1.87 -11.32
CA ILE A 109 -9.50 2.14 -9.94
C ILE A 109 -8.47 1.61 -8.94
N SER A 110 -7.91 0.43 -9.19
CA SER A 110 -6.91 -0.19 -8.30
C SER A 110 -5.60 0.60 -8.27
N PHE A 111 -5.16 1.16 -9.41
CA PHE A 111 -4.04 2.10 -9.43
C PHE A 111 -4.33 3.39 -8.67
N THR A 112 -5.54 3.96 -8.81
CA THR A 112 -5.93 5.15 -8.05
C THR A 112 -5.95 4.89 -6.55
N LYS A 113 -6.49 3.74 -6.12
CA LYS A 113 -6.46 3.32 -4.70
C LYS A 113 -5.02 3.18 -4.20
N LEU A 114 -4.13 2.57 -5.00
CA LEU A 114 -2.73 2.42 -4.64
C LEU A 114 -2.02 3.78 -4.52
N GLN A 115 -2.24 4.69 -5.46
CA GLN A 115 -1.69 6.04 -5.39
C GLN A 115 -2.16 6.75 -4.12
N TYR A 116 -3.47 6.74 -3.85
CA TYR A 116 -4.03 7.33 -2.64
C TYR A 116 -3.44 6.73 -1.35
N ALA A 117 -3.24 5.41 -1.32
CA ALA A 117 -2.62 4.72 -0.19
C ALA A 117 -1.18 5.17 0.03
N ILE A 118 -0.39 5.28 -1.04
CA ILE A 118 1.00 5.76 -0.97
C ILE A 118 1.05 7.22 -0.49
N GLU A 119 0.20 8.09 -1.03
CA GLU A 119 0.11 9.50 -0.60
C GLU A 119 -0.29 9.60 0.87
N SER A 120 -1.27 8.81 1.31
CA SER A 120 -1.71 8.75 2.71
C SER A 120 -0.62 8.21 3.65
N ALA A 121 0.13 7.21 3.21
CA ALA A 121 1.29 6.67 3.91
C ALA A 121 2.39 7.74 4.07
N ILE A 122 2.70 8.47 3.01
CA ILE A 122 3.67 9.58 3.04
C ILE A 122 3.22 10.67 4.02
N LEU A 123 1.95 11.08 3.98
CA LEU A 123 1.40 12.07 4.92
C LEU A 123 1.48 11.61 6.38
N THR A 124 1.20 10.33 6.62
CA THR A 124 1.31 9.72 7.97
C THR A 124 2.74 9.82 8.52
N LEU A 125 3.75 9.68 7.66
CA LEU A 125 5.15 9.80 8.01
C LEU A 125 5.63 11.26 8.13
N ASN A 126 5.10 12.13 7.27
CA ASN A 126 5.50 13.54 7.16
C ASN A 126 4.76 14.49 8.09
N LEU A 127 3.78 14.03 8.88
CA LEU A 127 3.13 14.84 9.91
C LEU A 127 4.20 15.32 10.93
N GLN A 128 4.77 16.48 10.62
CA GLN A 128 5.70 17.28 11.42
C GLN A 128 5.03 17.67 12.73
N GLY A 129 5.05 16.75 13.69
CA GLY A 129 4.67 17.01 15.07
C GLY A 129 5.85 17.58 15.85
N PHE A 130 6.26 18.82 15.54
CA PHE A 130 7.07 19.66 16.45
C PHE A 130 6.55 21.11 16.38
N TYR A 131 5.48 21.36 17.12
CA TYR A 131 5.28 22.64 17.77
C TYR A 131 4.86 22.35 19.20
N ASP A 132 5.85 22.45 20.10
CA ASP A 132 5.80 23.22 21.34
C ASP A 132 7.21 23.78 21.56
#